data_AF-A0A523YPD6-F1
#
_entry.id   AF-A0A523YPD6-F1
#
_cell.length_a   1.000
_cell.length_b   1.000
_cell.length_c   1.000
_cell.angle_alpha   90.00
_cell.angle_beta   90.00
_cell.angle_gamma   90.00
#
_symmetry.space_group_name_H-M   'P 1'
#
loop_
_entity.id
_entity.type
_entity.pdbx_description
1 polymer ?
#
loop_
_entity_poly.entity_id
_entity_poly.type
_entity_poly.pdbx_seq_one_letter_code
_entity_poly.pdbx_strand_id
1 'polypeptide(L)'
;MALDPEKQISSLWKALQGSQEANRRTFYQMRQVAIEFAGPDANPFDIGVKAWEIIGKDMGKSNLPRMNLLKGEEGLMMNIARAYQGLWTTNGAVVKIEKGKSPNEIFIKWERCPWPTSAKEFGASMKEDLLGCDRYLQTFLDEVNAFL
;
A
#
# COMPACT_ATOMS: atom_id res chain seq x y z
N MET A 1 -32.08 -9.54 21.42
CA MET A 1 -32.05 -8.23 20.73
C MET A 1 -31.93 -8.48 19.24
N ALA A 2 -32.79 -7.86 18.43
CA ALA A 2 -32.64 -7.92 16.98
C ALA A 2 -31.35 -7.18 16.57
N LEU A 3 -30.60 -7.74 15.63
CA LEU A 3 -29.45 -7.09 15.01
C LEU A 3 -29.97 -5.91 14.18
N ASP A 4 -29.44 -4.71 14.39
CA ASP A 4 -29.63 -3.55 13.52
C ASP A 4 -28.47 -3.51 12.50
N PRO A 5 -28.68 -3.90 11.24
CA PRO A 5 -27.61 -3.99 10.26
C PRO A 5 -26.96 -2.64 9.95
N GLU A 6 -27.74 -1.55 9.89
CA GLU A 6 -27.23 -0.22 9.56
C GLU A 6 -26.29 0.31 10.66
N LYS A 7 -26.69 0.10 11.92
CA LYS A 7 -25.84 0.43 13.07
C LYS A 7 -24.54 -0.38 13.07
N GLN A 8 -24.61 -1.68 12.76
CA GLN A 8 -23.43 -2.54 12.71
C GLN A 8 -22.48 -2.14 11.58
N ILE A 9 -23.00 -1.92 10.37
CA ILE A 9 -22.22 -1.47 9.22
C ILE A 9 -21.53 -0.14 9.53
N SER A 10 -22.28 0.83 10.08
CA SER A 10 -21.73 2.14 10.44
C SER A 10 -20.63 2.05 11.50
N SER A 11 -20.78 1.16 12.48
CA SER A 11 -19.77 0.91 13.51
C SER A 11 -18.49 0.32 12.93
N LEU A 12 -18.61 -0.73 12.11
CA LEU A 12 -17.47 -1.37 11.47
C LEU A 12 -16.75 -0.41 10.51
N TRP A 13 -17.50 0.39 9.77
CA TRP A 13 -16.93 1.40 8.87
C TRP A 13 -16.09 2.43 9.60
N LYS A 14 -16.60 2.98 10.73
CA LYS A 14 -15.84 3.91 11.57
C LYS A 14 -14.59 3.26 12.17
N ALA A 15 -14.69 2.02 12.61
CA ALA A 15 -13.55 1.27 13.14
C ALA A 15 -12.47 1.06 12.07
N LEU A 16 -12.87 0.72 10.83
CA LEU A 16 -11.95 0.60 9.70
C LEU A 16 -11.24 1.93 9.41
N GLN A 17 -11.97 3.04 9.33
CA GLN A 17 -11.39 4.36 9.07
C GLN A 17 -10.41 4.78 10.18
N GLY A 18 -10.75 4.53 11.45
CA GLY A 18 -9.85 4.78 12.57
C GLY A 18 -8.56 3.94 12.49
N SER A 19 -8.67 2.67 12.08
CA SER A 19 -7.51 1.80 11.85
C SER A 19 -6.62 2.29 10.69
N GLN A 20 -7.22 2.72 9.58
CA GLN A 20 -6.49 3.30 8.44
C GLN A 20 -5.70 4.55 8.85
N GLU A 21 -6.31 5.43 9.63
CA GLU A 21 -5.66 6.64 10.14
C GLU A 21 -4.54 6.31 11.14
N ALA A 22 -4.74 5.33 12.03
CA ALA A 22 -3.74 4.88 12.97
C ALA A 22 -2.52 4.27 12.25
N ASN A 23 -2.74 3.41 11.24
CA ASN A 23 -1.66 2.81 10.45
C ASN A 23 -0.77 3.89 9.82
N ARG A 24 -1.37 4.92 9.23
CA ARG A 24 -0.59 5.98 8.58
C ARG A 24 0.16 6.86 9.56
N ARG A 25 -0.45 7.21 10.70
CA ARG A 25 0.22 7.95 11.77
C ARG A 25 1.40 7.18 12.32
N THR A 26 1.24 5.88 12.56
CA THR A 26 2.34 5.01 13.02
C THR A 26 3.51 5.00 12.03
N PHE A 27 3.25 4.92 10.72
CA PHE A 27 4.31 5.04 9.71
C PHE A 27 5.12 6.33 9.89
N TYR A 28 4.46 7.47 10.00
CA TYR A 28 5.15 8.76 10.11
C TYR A 28 5.83 8.97 11.46
N GLN A 29 5.29 8.43 12.54
CA GLN A 29 5.95 8.39 13.85
C GLN A 29 7.25 7.57 13.77
N MET A 30 7.22 6.41 13.12
CA MET A 30 8.43 5.59 12.93
C MET A 30 9.43 6.25 11.99
N ARG A 31 8.96 6.95 10.96
CA ARG A 31 9.83 7.80 10.11
C ARG A 31 10.51 8.90 10.94
N GLN A 32 9.77 9.57 11.81
CA GLN A 32 10.31 10.62 12.68
C GLN A 32 11.39 10.05 13.62
N VAL A 33 11.13 8.90 14.24
CA VAL A 33 12.13 8.18 15.06
C VAL A 33 13.38 7.88 14.22
N ALA A 34 13.22 7.35 13.00
CA ALA A 34 14.35 7.03 12.13
C ALA A 34 15.19 8.27 11.77
N ILE A 35 14.55 9.42 11.53
CA ILE A 35 15.24 10.69 11.26
C ILE A 35 16.06 11.14 12.48
N GLU A 36 15.46 11.09 13.67
CA GLU A 36 16.14 11.49 14.91
C GLU A 36 17.35 10.60 15.23
N PHE A 37 17.28 9.31 14.89
CA PHE A 37 18.40 8.37 15.05
C PHE A 37 19.47 8.47 13.95
N ALA A 38 19.11 8.86 12.73
CA ALA A 38 20.03 8.86 11.59
C ALA A 38 21.06 10.01 11.61
N GLY A 39 20.86 11.01 12.50
CA GLY A 39 21.76 12.14 12.67
C GLY A 39 21.42 13.34 11.77
N PRO A 40 22.12 14.48 11.95
CA PRO A 40 21.74 15.76 11.36
C PRO A 40 21.89 15.82 9.83
N ASP A 41 22.73 14.98 9.24
CA ASP A 41 22.98 14.95 7.79
C ASP A 41 22.01 14.03 7.03
N ALA A 42 21.13 13.34 7.75
CA ALA A 42 20.20 12.40 7.14
C ALA A 42 19.10 13.14 6.37
N ASN A 43 18.81 12.65 5.16
CA ASN A 43 17.72 13.17 4.34
C ASN A 43 16.39 12.47 4.71
N PRO A 44 15.40 13.18 5.28
CA PRO A 44 14.10 12.61 5.62
C PRO A 44 13.38 11.94 4.44
N PHE A 45 13.58 12.48 3.24
CA PHE A 45 12.99 11.95 2.02
C PHE A 45 13.51 10.53 1.73
N ASP A 46 14.83 10.34 1.80
CA ASP A 46 15.45 9.04 1.49
C ASP A 46 15.06 7.99 2.55
N ILE A 47 14.95 8.40 3.81
CA ILE A 47 14.45 7.54 4.90
C ILE A 47 13.02 7.09 4.61
N GLY A 48 12.13 8.01 4.24
CA GLY A 48 10.73 7.70 3.91
C GLY A 48 10.61 6.73 2.74
N VAL A 49 11.34 6.97 1.65
CA VAL A 49 11.36 6.08 0.47
C VAL A 49 11.97 4.72 0.83
N LYS A 50 13.02 4.68 1.67
CA LYS A 50 13.62 3.43 2.11
C LYS A 50 12.67 2.59 2.98
N ALA A 51 11.89 3.24 3.85
CA ALA A 51 10.86 2.55 4.62
C ALA A 51 9.85 1.87 3.69
N TRP A 52 9.37 2.59 2.67
CA TRP A 52 8.48 2.01 1.65
C TRP A 52 9.08 0.86 0.87
N GLU A 53 10.37 0.92 0.52
CA GLU A 53 11.10 -0.18 -0.11
C GLU A 53 11.04 -1.46 0.73
N ILE A 54 11.32 -1.36 2.03
CA ILE A 54 11.34 -2.48 2.96
C ILE A 54 9.94 -3.07 3.12
N ILE A 55 8.92 -2.22 3.29
CA ILE A 55 7.52 -2.67 3.40
C ILE A 55 7.09 -3.35 2.10
N GLY A 56 7.42 -2.79 0.93
CA GLY A 56 7.10 -3.41 -0.36
C GLY A 56 7.69 -4.81 -0.50
N LYS A 57 8.94 -5.01 -0.06
CA LYS A 57 9.59 -6.33 -0.06
C LYS A 57 8.85 -7.33 0.84
N ASP A 58 8.56 -6.94 2.08
CA ASP A 58 7.84 -7.79 3.02
C ASP A 58 6.44 -8.16 2.50
N MET A 59 5.76 -7.20 1.90
CA MET A 59 4.43 -7.39 1.33
C MET A 59 4.44 -8.26 0.08
N GLY A 60 5.48 -8.18 -0.76
CA GLY A 60 5.68 -9.11 -1.88
C GLY A 60 5.79 -10.55 -1.38
N LYS A 61 6.70 -10.79 -0.43
CA LYS A 61 6.92 -12.11 0.19
C LYS A 61 5.66 -12.68 0.84
N SER A 62 4.95 -11.88 1.62
CA SER A 62 3.75 -12.34 2.34
C SER A 62 2.57 -12.68 1.43
N ASN A 63 2.56 -12.21 0.19
CA ASN A 63 1.50 -12.54 -0.78
C ASN A 63 1.80 -13.77 -1.63
N LEU A 64 3.04 -14.26 -1.68
CA LEU A 64 3.42 -15.42 -2.49
C LEU A 64 2.54 -16.66 -2.25
N PRO A 65 2.18 -17.05 -1.00
CA PRO A 65 1.34 -18.23 -0.78
C PRO A 65 -0.08 -18.10 -1.36
N ARG A 66 -0.50 -16.88 -1.71
CA ARG A 66 -1.82 -16.56 -2.28
C ARG A 66 -1.79 -16.44 -3.81
N MET A 67 -0.60 -16.45 -4.42
CA MET A 67 -0.44 -16.37 -5.87
C MET A 67 -0.66 -17.75 -6.49
N ASN A 68 -1.68 -17.83 -7.35
CA ASN A 68 -2.07 -19.10 -7.96
C ASN A 68 -1.45 -19.23 -9.36
N LEU A 69 -0.31 -19.91 -9.43
CA LEU A 69 0.43 -20.19 -10.67
C LEU A 69 -0.33 -21.12 -11.63
N LEU A 70 -1.29 -21.91 -11.13
CA LEU A 70 -2.05 -22.87 -11.93
C LEU A 70 -3.10 -22.22 -12.82
N LYS A 71 -3.34 -20.92 -12.69
CA LYS A 71 -4.33 -20.17 -13.49
C LYS A 71 -3.77 -19.62 -14.81
N GLY A 72 -2.54 -19.98 -15.17
CA GLY A 72 -1.83 -19.43 -16.32
C GLY A 72 -1.43 -17.97 -16.12
N GLU A 73 -0.72 -17.41 -17.10
CA GLU A 73 -0.10 -16.08 -17.01
C GLU A 73 -1.12 -14.95 -16.79
N GLU A 74 -2.21 -14.90 -17.58
CA GLU A 74 -3.28 -13.91 -17.39
C GLU A 74 -3.91 -14.00 -15.98
N GLY A 75 -4.17 -15.22 -15.51
CA GLY A 75 -4.75 -15.46 -14.19
C GLY A 75 -3.81 -15.05 -13.05
N LEU A 76 -2.51 -15.28 -13.22
CA LEU A 76 -1.47 -14.84 -12.30
C LEU A 76 -1.37 -13.31 -12.26
N MET A 77 -1.29 -12.64 -13.41
CA MET A 77 -1.22 -11.19 -13.53
C MET A 77 -2.41 -10.51 -12.85
N MET A 78 -3.63 -11.03 -13.07
CA MET A 78 -4.83 -10.53 -12.40
C MET A 78 -4.82 -10.77 -10.89
N ASN A 79 -4.23 -11.88 -10.42
CA ASN A 79 -4.10 -12.17 -8.99
C ASN A 79 -3.14 -11.17 -8.33
N ILE A 80 -1.97 -10.94 -8.93
CA ILE A 80 -0.96 -9.96 -8.47
C ILE A 80 -1.58 -8.56 -8.37
N ALA A 81 -2.24 -8.12 -9.45
CA ALA A 81 -2.88 -6.81 -9.47
C ALA A 81 -3.97 -6.65 -8.39
N ARG A 82 -4.80 -7.69 -8.18
CA ARG A 82 -5.83 -7.69 -7.13
C ARG A 82 -5.27 -7.74 -5.73
N ALA A 83 -4.18 -8.48 -5.51
CA ALA A 83 -3.49 -8.49 -4.23
C ALA A 83 -3.00 -7.09 -3.90
N TYR A 84 -2.32 -6.43 -4.84
CA TYR A 84 -1.85 -5.06 -4.69
C TYR A 84 -3.00 -4.08 -4.45
N GLN A 85 -4.03 -4.09 -5.30
CA GLN A 85 -5.22 -3.24 -5.14
C GLN A 85 -5.89 -3.44 -3.76
N GLY A 86 -6.01 -4.69 -3.31
CA GLY A 86 -6.61 -5.05 -2.03
C GLY A 86 -5.89 -4.41 -0.86
N LEU A 87 -4.55 -4.48 -0.84
CA LEU A 87 -3.72 -3.86 0.19
C LEU A 87 -3.99 -2.36 0.32
N TRP A 88 -4.06 -1.66 -0.81
CA TRP A 88 -4.30 -0.22 -0.83
C TRP A 88 -5.74 0.16 -0.49
N THR A 89 -6.70 -0.66 -0.93
CA THR A 89 -8.13 -0.44 -0.65
C THR A 89 -8.42 -0.64 0.84
N THR A 90 -7.81 -1.66 1.47
CA THR A 90 -7.86 -1.87 2.92
C THR A 90 -7.28 -0.67 3.69
N ASN A 91 -6.30 0.02 3.11
CA ASN A 91 -5.71 1.24 3.66
C ASN A 91 -6.48 2.54 3.31
N GLY A 92 -7.62 2.45 2.63
CA GLY A 92 -8.51 3.58 2.34
C GLY A 92 -8.28 4.24 0.98
N ALA A 93 -7.34 3.74 0.18
CA ALA A 93 -7.10 4.25 -1.17
C ALA A 93 -8.24 3.85 -2.12
N VAL A 94 -8.44 4.65 -3.16
CA VAL A 94 -9.30 4.28 -4.29
C VAL A 94 -8.38 3.89 -5.43
N VAL A 95 -8.30 2.59 -5.69
CA VAL A 95 -7.45 2.00 -6.73
C VAL A 95 -8.33 1.15 -7.64
N LYS A 96 -8.17 1.31 -8.95
CA LYS A 96 -8.88 0.54 -9.97
C LYS A 96 -7.91 -0.35 -10.75
N ILE A 97 -8.42 -1.47 -11.21
CA ILE A 97 -7.74 -2.37 -12.15
C ILE A 97 -8.45 -2.28 -13.48
N GLU A 98 -7.70 -2.00 -14.53
CA GLU A 98 -8.18 -2.03 -15.91
C GLU A 98 -7.35 -3.01 -16.73
N LYS A 99 -8.00 -3.83 -17.55
CA LYS A 99 -7.29 -4.67 -18.52
C LYS A 99 -6.77 -3.80 -19.65
N GLY A 100 -5.55 -4.09 -20.09
CA GLY A 100 -4.96 -3.48 -21.27
C GLY A 100 -5.45 -4.12 -22.57
N LYS A 101 -4.73 -3.86 -23.66
CA LYS A 101 -5.06 -4.41 -24.98
C LYS A 101 -4.59 -5.85 -25.13
N SER A 102 -3.52 -6.23 -24.42
CA SER A 102 -3.02 -7.60 -24.41
C SER A 102 -3.55 -8.38 -23.19
N PRO A 103 -3.69 -9.71 -23.27
CA PRO A 103 -4.13 -10.54 -22.15
C PRO A 103 -3.26 -10.42 -20.88
N ASN A 104 -1.99 -10.04 -21.04
CA ASN A 104 -1.02 -9.94 -19.94
C ASN A 104 -0.73 -8.48 -19.54
N GLU A 105 -1.49 -7.51 -20.07
CA GLU A 105 -1.36 -6.09 -19.71
C GLU A 105 -2.48 -5.70 -18.76
N ILE A 106 -2.09 -5.15 -17.60
CA ILE A 106 -3.01 -4.68 -16.58
C ILE A 106 -2.54 -3.31 -16.09
N PHE A 107 -3.47 -2.36 -16.02
CA PHE A 107 -3.25 -1.05 -15.43
C PHE A 107 -3.82 -1.00 -14.02
N ILE A 108 -2.97 -0.61 -13.07
CA ILE A 108 -3.38 -0.26 -11.71
C ILE A 108 -3.47 1.27 -11.66
N LYS A 109 -4.69 1.80 -11.62
CA LYS A 109 -4.94 3.24 -11.60
C LYS A 109 -5.26 3.72 -10.21
N TRP A 110 -4.48 4.69 -9.74
CA TRP A 110 -4.69 5.32 -8.45
C TRP A 110 -5.56 6.57 -8.61
N GLU A 111 -6.78 6.55 -8.07
CA GLU A 111 -7.69 7.69 -8.18
C GLU A 111 -7.65 8.59 -6.94
N ARG A 112 -7.36 8.01 -5.77
CA ARG A 112 -7.29 8.77 -4.52
C ARG A 112 -6.27 8.19 -3.55
N CYS A 113 -5.31 9.01 -3.14
CA CYS A 113 -4.46 8.72 -1.98
C CYS A 113 -5.22 9.07 -0.68
N PRO A 114 -5.29 8.15 0.31
CA PRO A 114 -5.99 8.40 1.57
C PRO A 114 -5.19 9.25 2.57
N TRP A 115 -3.93 9.56 2.29
CA TRP A 115 -2.96 10.07 3.28
C TRP A 115 -2.38 11.47 3.12
N PRO A 116 -2.81 12.36 2.20
CA PRO A 116 -2.24 13.71 2.10
C PRO A 116 -2.26 14.49 3.42
N THR A 117 -3.30 14.32 4.24
CA THR A 117 -3.43 15.01 5.54
C THR A 117 -2.30 14.60 6.50
N SER A 118 -2.10 13.30 6.72
CA SER A 118 -1.04 12.82 7.62
C SER A 118 0.36 13.17 7.09
N ALA A 119 0.58 13.13 5.77
CA ALA A 119 1.86 13.56 5.19
C ALA A 119 2.17 15.02 5.57
N LYS A 120 1.18 15.90 5.42
CA LYS A 120 1.29 17.31 5.77
C LYS A 120 1.57 17.54 7.26
N GLU A 121 0.88 16.81 8.14
CA GLU A 121 1.05 16.93 9.60
C GLU A 121 2.47 16.61 10.07
N PHE A 122 3.13 15.65 9.41
CA PHE A 122 4.50 15.23 9.72
C PHE A 122 5.57 15.88 8.82
N GLY A 123 5.21 16.94 8.08
CA GLY A 123 6.14 17.68 7.22
C GLY A 123 6.68 16.89 6.03
N ALA A 124 6.06 15.76 5.67
CA ALA A 124 6.44 14.98 4.50
C ALA A 124 5.84 15.60 3.22
N SER A 125 6.63 15.63 2.16
CA SER A 125 6.16 16.12 0.86
C SER A 125 5.28 15.07 0.17
N MET A 126 4.32 15.50 -0.65
CA MET A 126 3.57 14.56 -1.50
C MET A 126 4.46 13.84 -2.53
N LYS A 127 5.63 14.41 -2.84
CA LYS A 127 6.63 13.74 -3.69
C LYS A 127 7.20 12.50 -2.99
N GLU A 128 7.39 12.55 -1.68
CA GLU A 128 7.85 11.41 -0.88
C GLU A 128 6.79 10.32 -0.84
N ASP A 129 5.52 10.69 -0.67
CA ASP A 129 4.39 9.75 -0.70
C ASP A 129 4.29 9.05 -2.07
N LEU A 130 4.34 9.80 -3.16
CA LEU A 130 4.29 9.26 -4.53
C LEU A 130 5.46 8.31 -4.81
N LEU A 131 6.70 8.77 -4.60
CA LEU A 131 7.90 7.96 -4.87
C LEU A 131 8.01 6.78 -3.91
N GLY A 132 7.47 6.89 -2.70
CA GLY A 132 7.30 5.79 -1.77
C GLY A 132 6.35 4.72 -2.31
N CYS A 133 5.17 5.11 -2.79
CA CYS A 133 4.22 4.20 -3.42
C CYS A 133 4.80 3.51 -4.67
N ASP A 134 5.52 4.25 -5.51
CA ASP A 134 6.21 3.70 -6.69
C ASP A 134 7.27 2.68 -6.28
N ARG A 135 8.11 3.04 -5.30
CA ARG A 135 9.16 2.16 -4.77
C ARG A 135 8.57 0.89 -4.15
N TYR A 136 7.45 1.02 -3.43
CA TYR A 136 6.73 -0.11 -2.85
C TYR A 136 6.24 -1.06 -3.94
N LEU A 137 5.62 -0.57 -5.03
CA LEU A 137 5.17 -1.42 -6.13
C LEU A 137 6.36 -2.13 -6.79
N GLN A 138 7.43 -1.40 -7.07
CA GLN A 138 8.64 -1.96 -7.69
C GLN A 138 9.18 -3.11 -6.84
N THR A 139 9.39 -2.89 -5.54
CA THR A 139 10.00 -3.92 -4.69
C THR A 139 9.05 -5.05 -4.34
N PHE A 140 7.75 -4.78 -4.30
CA PHE A 140 6.73 -5.83 -4.26
C PHE A 140 6.86 -6.75 -5.48
N LEU A 141 6.93 -6.17 -6.69
CA LEU A 141 7.06 -6.93 -7.94
C LEU A 141 8.40 -7.66 -8.04
N ASP A 142 9.50 -7.06 -7.57
CA ASP A 142 10.82 -7.72 -7.52
C ASP A 142 10.75 -9.02 -6.70
N GLU A 143 10.12 -8.97 -5.53
CA GLU A 143 9.93 -10.16 -4.68
C GLU A 143 8.94 -11.14 -5.27
N VAL A 144 7.92 -10.70 -5.99
CA VAL A 144 7.02 -11.62 -6.71
C VAL A 144 7.78 -12.34 -7.82
N ASN A 145 8.52 -11.60 -8.65
CA ASN A 145 9.27 -12.12 -9.78
C ASN A 145 10.40 -13.06 -9.36
N ALA A 146 11.01 -12.86 -8.18
CA ALA A 146 12.06 -13.74 -7.68
C ALA A 146 11.57 -15.18 -7.40
N PHE A 147 10.25 -15.40 -7.28
CA PHE A 147 9.65 -16.70 -7.01
C PHE A 147 8.94 -17.31 -8.23
N LEU A 148 8.77 -16.55 -9.31
CA LEU A 148 8.22 -17.02 -10.59
C LEU A 148 9.32 -17.64 -11.45
#